data_AF-A0A951SB07-F1
#
_entry.id   AF-A0A951SB07-F1
#
_cell.length_a   1.000
_cell.length_b   1.000
_cell.length_c   1.000
_cell.angle_alpha   90.00
_cell.angle_beta   90.00
_cell.angle_gamma   90.00
#
_symmetry.space_group_name_H-M   'P 1'
#
loop_
_entity.id
_entity.type
_entity.pdbx_description
1 polymer ?
#
loop_
_entity_poly.entity_id
_entity_poly.type
_entity_poly.pdbx_seq_one_letter_code
_entity_poly.pdbx_strand_id
1 'polypeptide(L)'
;MKATEFISEIQNRWHNVYWFSRMLINNDKYVAIGKEPKLLSTITSSLRLVAKESKGKKTLDLQKQTLRNIIEERYKKTSSWENRVQRMLNELDQEIRTLKDMEVFILTCENIMLPLHQAISNIPSSDREFTESIAKSYLDIQGEFGLATVINLWDDLGVKGCLTAERAEIIRAFTTLRVLLTKDKSITEEERDIVLTSFTQEFERRAAQKRKKRAGGSLEDVTDFILGYYKIKRAEAPSHFQADLEVDNWIKTKDGWLIGISCKRTIRERWKNVSSSTEVYNRFKVKYIFHVVTFDEDLSDDKLTLLGEQRQIFYLPDNSRRLKHASQHVGLKNYVRPISQLINDIRKELK
;
A
#
# COMPACT_ATOMS: atom_id res chain seq x y z
N MET A 1 7.61 -1.60 41.50
CA MET A 1 8.39 -0.50 40.89
C MET A 1 7.83 0.81 41.37
N LYS A 2 8.68 1.69 41.89
CA LYS A 2 8.29 3.04 42.31
C LYS A 2 8.23 3.95 41.08
N ALA A 3 7.31 4.92 41.05
CA ALA A 3 7.12 5.83 39.90
C ALA A 3 8.41 6.57 39.48
N THR A 4 9.36 6.75 40.40
CA THR A 4 10.69 7.31 40.14
C THR A 4 11.59 6.40 39.30
N GLU A 5 11.50 5.07 39.44
CA GLU A 5 12.22 4.12 38.58
C GLU A 5 11.68 4.17 37.15
N PHE A 6 10.35 4.28 37.00
CA PHE A 6 9.67 4.41 35.71
C PHE A 6 10.06 5.71 34.97
N ILE A 7 10.23 6.81 35.71
CA ILE A 7 10.67 8.10 35.13
C ILE A 7 12.16 8.07 34.76
N SER A 8 13.01 7.37 35.52
CA SER A 8 14.41 7.18 35.14
C SER A 8 14.59 6.25 33.94
N GLU A 9 13.72 5.25 33.76
CA GLU A 9 13.65 4.44 32.53
C GLU A 9 13.23 5.31 31.34
N ILE A 10 12.27 6.23 31.49
CA ILE A 10 11.90 7.22 30.45
C ILE A 10 13.07 8.17 30.10
N GLN A 11 14.06 8.35 30.99
CA GLN A 11 15.28 9.12 30.69
C GLN A 11 16.34 8.33 29.90
N ASN A 12 16.08 7.07 29.56
CA ASN A 12 16.96 6.32 28.68
C ASN A 12 16.99 6.97 27.28
N ARG A 13 18.14 7.54 26.92
CA ARG A 13 18.36 8.24 25.63
C ARG A 13 17.95 7.43 24.40
N TRP A 14 17.96 6.10 24.49
CA TRP A 14 17.58 5.23 23.39
C TRP A 14 16.08 5.28 23.07
N HIS A 15 15.23 5.78 23.98
CA HIS A 15 13.83 6.08 23.66
C HIS A 15 13.69 7.14 22.56
N ASN A 16 14.66 8.05 22.42
CA ASN A 16 14.62 9.07 21.37
C ASN A 16 14.74 8.46 19.97
N VAL A 17 15.24 7.23 19.85
CA VAL A 17 15.24 6.51 18.57
C VAL A 17 13.84 6.41 17.97
N TYR A 18 12.85 6.05 18.81
CA TYR A 18 11.46 5.98 18.38
C TYR A 18 10.97 7.36 17.92
N TRP A 19 11.14 8.39 18.75
CA TRP A 19 10.65 9.73 18.48
C TRP A 19 11.31 10.38 17.26
N PHE A 20 12.62 10.22 17.09
CA PHE A 20 13.33 10.65 15.89
C PHE A 20 12.79 9.92 14.66
N SER A 21 12.60 8.60 14.71
CA SER A 21 12.01 7.85 13.59
C SER A 21 10.62 8.39 13.22
N ARG A 22 9.80 8.75 14.21
CA ARG A 22 8.48 9.38 14.03
C ARG A 22 8.56 10.76 13.39
N MET A 23 9.48 11.61 13.85
CA MET A 23 9.66 12.94 13.28
C MET A 23 10.13 12.88 11.83
N LEU A 24 11.10 12.00 11.55
CA LEU A 24 11.68 11.83 10.23
C LEU A 24 10.65 11.38 9.19
N ILE A 25 9.53 10.78 9.57
CA ILE A 25 8.57 10.18 8.62
C ILE A 25 7.20 10.85 8.57
N ASN A 26 6.89 11.74 9.50
CA ASN A 26 5.60 12.41 9.59
C ASN A 26 5.51 13.57 8.61
N ASN A 27 4.73 13.39 7.54
CA ASN A 27 4.52 14.38 6.48
C ASN A 27 3.43 15.41 6.80
N ASP A 28 2.54 15.08 7.73
CA ASP A 28 1.43 15.95 8.12
C ASP A 28 1.94 17.04 9.06
N LYS A 29 2.82 16.67 9.99
CA LYS A 29 3.44 17.61 10.94
C LYS A 29 4.76 18.22 10.43
N TYR A 30 5.55 17.46 9.65
CA TYR A 30 6.88 17.88 9.15
C TYR A 30 7.03 17.58 7.66
N VAL A 31 8.27 17.38 7.18
CA VAL A 31 8.60 17.21 5.75
C VAL A 31 9.02 15.79 5.36
N ALA A 32 8.88 14.82 6.26
CA ALA A 32 9.13 13.40 6.03
C ALA A 32 10.49 13.04 5.36
N ILE A 33 11.59 13.71 5.76
CA ILE A 33 12.95 13.48 5.21
C ILE A 33 13.45 12.03 5.30
N GLY A 34 12.88 11.23 6.21
CA GLY A 34 13.13 9.80 6.35
C GLY A 34 12.64 8.95 5.16
N LYS A 35 12.02 9.56 4.15
CA LYS A 35 11.74 8.96 2.84
C LYS A 35 12.80 9.28 1.78
N GLU A 36 13.82 10.08 2.10
CA GLU A 36 14.87 10.53 1.17
C GLU A 36 16.24 9.94 1.56
N PRO A 37 16.60 8.72 1.12
CA PRO A 37 17.85 8.07 1.52
C PRO A 37 19.10 8.90 1.28
N LYS A 38 19.18 9.56 0.11
CA LYS A 38 20.31 10.43 -0.24
C LYS A 38 20.47 11.57 0.76
N LEU A 39 19.37 12.19 1.18
CA LEU A 39 19.39 13.28 2.16
C LEU A 39 19.83 12.77 3.53
N LEU A 40 19.30 11.63 3.98
CA LEU A 40 19.71 11.01 5.24
C LEU A 40 21.21 10.67 5.25
N SER A 41 21.74 10.05 4.18
CA SER A 41 23.17 9.76 4.05
C SER A 41 24.04 11.02 4.07
N THR A 42 23.59 12.09 3.41
CA THR A 42 24.30 13.38 3.44
C THR A 42 24.32 13.96 4.85
N ILE A 43 23.17 14.01 5.53
CA ILE A 43 23.07 14.48 6.91
C ILE A 43 24.05 13.72 7.80
N THR A 44 24.01 12.39 7.79
CA THR A 44 24.81 11.61 8.74
C THR A 44 26.31 11.71 8.46
N SER A 45 26.70 11.67 7.19
CA SER A 45 28.10 11.85 6.77
C SER A 45 28.64 13.22 7.17
N SER A 46 27.86 14.29 6.97
CA SER A 46 28.24 15.65 7.37
C SER A 46 28.37 15.78 8.89
N LEU A 47 27.42 15.22 9.65
CA LEU A 47 27.47 15.29 11.11
C LEU A 47 28.65 14.50 11.71
N ARG A 48 29.01 13.35 11.13
CA ARG A 48 30.21 12.58 11.52
C ARG A 48 31.50 13.32 11.15
N LEU A 49 31.54 13.96 9.99
CA LEU A 49 32.70 14.78 9.59
C LEU A 49 32.90 15.95 10.56
N VAL A 50 31.83 16.67 10.93
CA VAL A 50 31.90 17.75 11.91
C VAL A 50 32.39 17.24 13.26
N ALA A 51 31.91 16.09 13.73
CA ALA A 51 32.39 15.48 14.98
C ALA A 51 33.90 15.21 14.96
N LYS A 52 34.40 14.68 13.83
CA LYS A 52 35.82 14.38 13.64
C LYS A 52 36.69 15.64 13.58
N GLU A 53 36.30 16.64 12.79
CA GLU A 53 37.14 17.82 12.54
C GLU A 53 37.12 18.84 13.69
N SER A 54 36.00 18.95 14.41
CA SER A 54 35.86 19.92 15.51
C SER A 54 36.62 19.54 16.79
N LYS A 55 37.07 18.27 16.91
CA LYS A 55 37.86 17.76 18.05
C LYS A 55 37.28 18.15 19.43
N GLY A 56 35.95 18.15 19.55
CA GLY A 56 35.24 18.46 20.80
C GLY A 56 34.95 19.95 21.06
N LYS A 57 35.46 20.88 20.26
CA LYS A 57 35.18 22.33 20.43
C LYS A 57 33.90 22.71 19.70
N LYS A 58 32.86 23.13 20.44
CA LYS A 58 31.54 23.52 19.91
C LYS A 58 30.94 22.50 18.93
N THR A 59 31.30 21.22 19.08
CA THR A 59 30.93 20.17 18.15
C THR A 59 29.42 20.06 17.98
N LEU A 60 28.68 20.11 19.08
CA LEU A 60 27.21 20.01 19.05
C LEU A 60 26.59 21.19 18.31
N ASP A 61 27.03 22.42 18.57
CA ASP A 61 26.52 23.62 17.91
C ASP A 61 26.77 23.56 16.40
N LEU A 62 27.98 23.14 15.99
CA LEU A 62 28.35 22.96 14.59
C LEU A 62 27.52 21.85 13.93
N GLN A 63 27.27 20.75 14.62
CA GLN A 63 26.42 19.66 14.13
C GLN A 63 24.97 20.14 13.94
N LYS A 64 24.40 20.83 14.93
CA LYS A 64 23.05 21.40 14.85
C LYS A 64 22.92 22.40 13.70
N GLN A 65 23.89 23.30 13.54
CA GLN A 65 23.90 24.26 12.44
C GLN A 65 24.04 23.57 11.09
N THR A 66 24.87 22.53 10.99
CA THR A 66 25.05 21.75 9.76
C THR A 66 23.75 21.03 9.39
N LEU A 67 23.08 20.40 10.35
CA LEU A 67 21.77 19.77 10.15
C LEU A 67 20.73 20.78 9.64
N ARG A 68 20.66 21.94 10.27
CA ARG A 68 19.77 23.05 9.87
C ARG A 68 20.04 23.47 8.42
N ASN A 69 21.29 23.78 8.09
CA ASN A 69 21.69 24.22 6.75
C ASN A 69 21.31 23.20 5.66
N ILE A 70 21.56 21.91 5.91
CA ILE A 70 21.27 20.84 4.95
C ILE A 70 19.76 20.74 4.68
N ILE A 71 18.94 20.77 5.75
CA ILE A 71 17.48 20.66 5.62
C ILE A 71 16.89 21.93 4.99
N GLU A 72 17.30 23.12 5.42
CA GLU A 72 16.80 24.38 4.86
C GLU A 72 17.15 24.52 3.38
N GLU A 73 18.39 24.21 2.97
CA GLU A 73 18.78 24.28 1.56
C GLU A 73 18.00 23.29 0.69
N ARG A 74 17.67 22.09 1.21
CA ARG A 74 16.83 21.11 0.50
C ARG A 74 15.44 21.63 0.14
N TYR A 75 14.87 22.50 0.98
CA TYR A 75 13.48 23.01 0.84
C TYR A 75 13.39 24.51 0.53
N LYS A 76 14.52 25.19 0.32
CA LYS A 76 14.63 26.63 0.05
C LYS A 76 13.73 27.16 -1.07
N LYS A 77 13.45 26.33 -2.08
CA LYS A 77 12.62 26.70 -3.24
C LYS A 77 11.12 26.48 -3.02
N THR A 78 10.69 26.03 -1.84
CA THR A 78 9.28 25.62 -1.63
C THR A 78 8.70 26.27 -0.38
N SER A 79 8.14 27.47 -0.56
CA SER A 79 7.53 28.28 0.50
C SER A 79 6.44 27.56 1.30
N SER A 80 5.72 26.61 0.68
CA SER A 80 4.67 25.81 1.35
C SER A 80 5.19 24.82 2.41
N TRP A 81 6.51 24.64 2.53
CA TRP A 81 7.13 23.73 3.50
C TRP A 81 7.89 24.45 4.60
N GLU A 82 8.11 25.76 4.49
CA GLU A 82 8.95 26.54 5.40
C GLU A 82 8.52 26.38 6.88
N ASN A 83 7.23 26.53 7.17
CA ASN A 83 6.70 26.34 8.52
C ASN A 83 6.90 24.92 9.07
N ARG A 84 6.82 23.90 8.21
CA ARG A 84 7.00 22.49 8.61
C ARG A 84 8.47 22.14 8.81
N VAL A 85 9.36 22.71 8.00
CA VAL A 85 10.81 22.61 8.16
C VAL A 85 11.25 23.26 9.46
N GLN A 86 10.84 24.50 9.72
CA GLN A 86 11.21 25.22 10.95
C GLN A 86 10.66 24.52 12.19
N ARG A 87 9.41 24.02 12.15
CA ARG A 87 8.85 23.21 13.25
C ARG A 87 9.70 21.97 13.53
N MET A 88 10.10 21.22 12.48
CA MET A 88 10.94 20.04 12.64
C MET A 88 12.29 20.38 13.26
N LEU A 89 12.96 21.43 12.76
CA LEU A 89 14.27 21.85 13.25
C LEU A 89 14.23 22.33 14.69
N ASN A 90 13.20 23.09 15.07
CA ASN A 90 13.05 23.59 16.43
C ASN A 90 12.78 22.44 17.42
N GLU A 91 11.96 21.46 17.06
CA GLU A 91 11.74 20.28 17.91
C GLU A 91 12.99 19.39 17.98
N LEU A 92 13.72 19.20 16.87
CA LEU A 92 15.00 18.48 16.91
C LEU A 92 16.03 19.18 17.81
N ASP A 93 16.05 20.51 17.81
CA ASP A 93 16.93 21.29 18.68
C ASP A 93 16.62 21.10 20.17
N GLN A 94 15.34 20.95 20.52
CA GLN A 94 14.85 20.70 21.88
C GLN A 94 15.18 19.28 22.38
N GLU A 95 15.13 18.29 21.49
CA GLU A 95 15.40 16.88 21.80
C GLU A 95 16.90 16.56 21.79
N ILE A 96 17.68 17.19 20.91
CA ILE A 96 19.12 16.95 20.81
C ILE A 96 19.85 17.93 21.74
N ARG A 97 20.02 17.57 23.02
CA ARG A 97 20.65 18.46 24.02
C ARG A 97 22.13 18.20 24.22
N THR A 98 22.58 16.99 23.91
CA THR A 98 23.95 16.54 24.14
C THR A 98 24.53 15.90 22.88
N LEU A 99 25.86 15.70 22.86
CA LEU A 99 26.53 14.93 21.82
C LEU A 99 26.01 13.49 21.76
N LYS A 100 25.60 12.91 22.91
CA LYS A 100 25.02 11.57 22.96
C LYS A 100 23.68 11.52 22.24
N ASP A 101 22.85 12.55 22.36
CA ASP A 101 21.56 12.64 21.65
C ASP A 101 21.77 12.77 20.15
N MET A 102 22.81 13.53 19.74
CA MET A 102 23.19 13.65 18.34
C MET A 102 23.68 12.31 17.77
N GLU A 103 24.46 11.52 18.53
CA GLU A 103 24.82 10.16 18.12
C GLU A 103 23.61 9.23 18.00
N VAL A 104 22.62 9.35 18.91
CA VAL A 104 21.35 8.62 18.79
C VAL A 104 20.58 9.04 17.53
N PHE A 105 20.54 10.33 17.21
CA PHE A 105 19.93 10.84 15.98
C PHE A 105 20.63 10.32 14.71
N ILE A 106 21.97 10.35 14.68
CA ILE A 106 22.78 9.82 13.58
C ILE A 106 22.51 8.33 13.42
N LEU A 107 22.55 7.56 14.51
CA LEU A 107 22.23 6.13 14.51
C LEU A 107 20.81 5.86 14.00
N THR A 108 19.84 6.68 14.39
CA THR A 108 18.46 6.55 13.91
C THR A 108 18.39 6.75 12.39
N CYS A 109 19.09 7.74 11.86
CA CYS A 109 19.15 7.96 10.41
C CYS A 109 19.84 6.79 9.69
N GLU A 110 21.03 6.38 10.15
CA GLU A 110 21.89 5.42 9.46
C GLU A 110 21.45 3.97 9.60
N ASN A 111 21.12 3.55 10.82
CA ASN A 111 20.95 2.15 11.16
C ASN A 111 19.48 1.74 11.28
N ILE A 112 18.55 2.70 11.21
CA ILE A 112 17.12 2.44 11.27
C ILE A 112 16.44 2.95 10.01
N MET A 113 16.46 4.26 9.76
CA MET A 113 15.68 4.84 8.66
C MET A 113 16.16 4.41 7.27
N LEU A 114 17.48 4.35 7.04
CA LEU A 114 18.05 3.86 5.79
C LEU A 114 17.73 2.35 5.56
N PRO A 115 18.04 1.42 6.49
CA PRO A 115 17.64 0.03 6.37
C PRO A 115 16.12 -0.17 6.21
N LEU A 116 15.30 0.60 6.93
CA LEU A 116 13.84 0.56 6.78
C LEU A 116 13.43 0.97 5.36
N HIS A 117 14.03 2.02 4.79
CA HIS A 117 13.72 2.40 3.43
C HIS A 117 14.06 1.28 2.45
N GLN A 118 15.25 0.68 2.58
CA GLN A 118 15.68 -0.44 1.73
C GLN A 118 14.79 -1.68 1.87
N ALA A 119 14.46 -2.06 3.10
CA ALA A 119 13.60 -3.21 3.37
C ALA A 119 12.21 -3.01 2.76
N ILE A 120 11.65 -1.80 2.92
CA ILE A 120 10.33 -1.47 2.35
C ILE A 120 10.35 -1.39 0.82
N SER A 121 11.45 -0.92 0.20
CA SER A 121 11.58 -0.90 -1.25
C SER A 121 11.71 -2.29 -1.87
N ASN A 122 12.36 -3.23 -1.15
CA ASN A 122 12.54 -4.60 -1.61
C ASN A 122 11.27 -5.45 -1.58
N ILE A 123 10.29 -5.09 -0.76
CA ILE A 123 8.98 -5.74 -0.78
C ILE A 123 8.32 -5.45 -2.13
N PRO A 124 7.80 -6.44 -2.87
CA PRO A 124 7.09 -6.19 -4.12
C PRO A 124 5.91 -5.22 -3.94
N SER A 125 5.72 -4.34 -4.94
CA SER A 125 4.60 -3.39 -4.96
C SER A 125 3.37 -3.95 -5.67
N SER A 126 3.53 -5.00 -6.47
CA SER A 126 2.46 -5.79 -7.09
C SER A 126 2.97 -7.21 -7.29
N ASP A 127 2.04 -8.17 -7.28
CA ASP A 127 2.29 -9.60 -7.38
C ASP A 127 2.54 -10.07 -8.81
N ARG A 128 2.38 -9.12 -9.74
CA ARG A 128 2.21 -9.27 -11.18
C ARG A 128 3.19 -10.23 -11.86
N GLU A 129 4.50 -10.08 -11.72
CA GLU A 129 5.45 -10.89 -12.51
C GLU A 129 5.41 -12.38 -12.16
N PHE A 130 5.27 -12.72 -10.87
CA PHE A 130 5.17 -14.12 -10.43
C PHE A 130 3.80 -14.71 -10.76
N THR A 131 2.73 -13.95 -10.54
CA THR A 131 1.37 -14.40 -10.79
C THR A 131 1.03 -14.47 -12.28
N GLU A 132 1.59 -13.60 -13.13
CA GLU A 132 1.36 -13.61 -14.60
C GLU A 132 1.81 -14.92 -15.25
N SER A 133 3.00 -15.42 -14.90
CA SER A 133 3.55 -16.65 -15.50
C SER A 133 2.72 -17.91 -15.14
N ILE A 134 2.30 -18.00 -13.86
CA ILE A 134 1.46 -19.08 -13.36
C ILE A 134 0.04 -18.96 -13.90
N ALA A 135 -0.53 -17.75 -13.87
CA ALA A 135 -1.86 -17.46 -14.41
C ALA A 135 -1.96 -17.79 -15.90
N LYS A 136 -0.94 -17.40 -16.68
CA LYS A 136 -0.86 -17.75 -18.10
C LYS A 136 -0.88 -19.27 -18.30
N SER A 137 -0.13 -20.02 -17.50
CA SER A 137 -0.11 -21.49 -17.59
C SER A 137 -1.50 -22.10 -17.33
N TYR A 138 -2.25 -21.57 -16.35
CA TYR A 138 -3.63 -22.01 -16.11
C TYR A 138 -4.56 -21.66 -17.27
N LEU A 139 -4.47 -20.45 -17.84
CA LEU A 139 -5.30 -20.06 -18.98
C LEU A 139 -4.93 -20.84 -20.26
N ASP A 140 -3.64 -21.12 -20.50
CA ASP A 140 -3.17 -21.91 -21.63
C ASP A 140 -3.68 -23.35 -21.58
N ILE A 141 -3.86 -23.92 -20.38
CA ILE A 141 -4.34 -25.30 -20.18
C ILE A 141 -5.88 -25.37 -20.07
N GLN A 142 -6.50 -24.46 -19.32
CA GLN A 142 -7.91 -24.57 -18.90
C GLN A 142 -8.83 -23.53 -19.57
N GLY A 143 -8.28 -22.57 -20.30
CA GLY A 143 -9.06 -21.51 -20.97
C GLY A 143 -9.95 -20.74 -19.99
N GLU A 144 -11.21 -20.51 -20.39
CA GLU A 144 -12.16 -19.73 -19.59
C GLU A 144 -12.54 -20.41 -18.26
N PHE A 145 -12.46 -21.74 -18.17
CA PHE A 145 -12.70 -22.47 -16.91
C PHE A 145 -11.60 -22.23 -15.88
N GLY A 146 -10.41 -21.82 -16.32
CA GLY A 146 -9.30 -21.43 -15.44
C GLY A 146 -9.47 -20.04 -14.81
N LEU A 147 -10.44 -19.22 -15.25
CA LEU A 147 -10.58 -17.83 -14.83
C LEU A 147 -10.79 -17.67 -13.33
N ALA A 148 -11.69 -18.44 -12.73
CA ALA A 148 -11.96 -18.39 -11.29
C ALA A 148 -10.71 -18.80 -10.49
N THR A 149 -9.99 -19.83 -10.96
CA THR A 149 -8.72 -20.27 -10.37
C THR A 149 -7.67 -19.17 -10.46
N VAL A 150 -7.50 -18.54 -11.62
CA VAL A 150 -6.53 -17.45 -11.83
C VAL A 150 -6.83 -16.26 -10.93
N ILE A 151 -8.09 -15.82 -10.84
CA ILE A 151 -8.50 -14.68 -10.01
C ILE A 151 -8.23 -14.97 -8.52
N ASN A 152 -8.61 -16.14 -8.02
CA ASN A 152 -8.38 -16.51 -6.63
C ASN A 152 -6.90 -16.75 -6.33
N LEU A 153 -6.18 -17.43 -7.22
CA LEU A 153 -4.76 -17.73 -7.09
C LEU A 153 -3.92 -16.44 -7.11
N TRP A 154 -4.28 -15.46 -7.93
CA TRP A 154 -3.61 -14.17 -7.97
C TRP A 154 -3.79 -13.40 -6.66
N ASP A 155 -4.98 -13.48 -6.05
CA ASP A 155 -5.24 -12.87 -4.74
C ASP A 155 -4.47 -13.60 -3.62
N ASP A 156 -4.49 -14.94 -3.61
CA ASP A 156 -3.86 -15.76 -2.57
C ASP A 156 -2.33 -15.81 -2.67
N LEU A 157 -1.79 -16.08 -3.86
CA LEU A 157 -0.33 -16.09 -4.10
C LEU A 157 0.25 -14.70 -3.95
N GLY A 158 -0.50 -13.68 -4.33
CA GLY A 158 -0.06 -12.31 -4.17
C GLY A 158 0.08 -11.90 -2.70
N VAL A 159 -0.96 -12.13 -1.91
CA VAL A 159 -0.92 -11.86 -0.47
C VAL A 159 0.15 -12.70 0.22
N LYS A 160 0.22 -14.01 -0.04
CA LYS A 160 1.20 -14.89 0.62
C LYS A 160 2.64 -14.60 0.19
N GLY A 161 2.87 -14.30 -1.09
CA GLY A 161 4.17 -13.92 -1.63
C GLY A 161 4.66 -12.61 -1.04
N CYS A 162 3.83 -11.57 -1.05
CA CYS A 162 4.15 -10.29 -0.42
C CYS A 162 4.41 -10.41 1.09
N LEU A 163 3.59 -11.18 1.83
CA LEU A 163 3.81 -11.40 3.26
C LEU A 163 5.10 -12.18 3.54
N THR A 164 5.45 -13.13 2.67
CA THR A 164 6.71 -13.87 2.78
C THR A 164 7.91 -12.95 2.53
N ALA A 165 7.85 -12.09 1.52
CA ALA A 165 8.86 -11.08 1.24
C ALA A 165 8.97 -10.05 2.38
N GLU A 166 7.84 -9.58 2.92
CA GLU A 166 7.78 -8.73 4.13
C GLU A 166 8.51 -9.38 5.30
N ARG A 167 8.21 -10.66 5.57
CA ARG A 167 8.82 -11.42 6.67
C ARG A 167 10.32 -11.62 6.45
N ALA A 168 10.76 -11.89 5.22
CA ALA A 168 12.17 -12.04 4.91
C ALA A 168 12.94 -10.72 5.13
N GLU A 169 12.39 -9.60 4.66
CA GLU A 169 13.02 -8.29 4.79
C GLU A 169 13.09 -7.80 6.24
N ILE A 170 12.03 -7.96 7.04
CA ILE A 170 12.09 -7.58 8.46
C ILE A 170 13.09 -8.43 9.22
N ILE A 171 13.14 -9.75 9.01
CA ILE A 171 14.09 -10.64 9.68
C ILE A 171 15.53 -10.25 9.33
N ARG A 172 15.81 -10.01 8.05
CA ARG A 172 17.16 -9.64 7.57
C ARG A 172 17.63 -8.32 8.18
N ALA A 173 16.79 -7.28 8.10
CA ALA A 173 17.12 -5.95 8.61
C ALA A 173 17.23 -5.95 10.15
N PHE A 174 16.29 -6.60 10.85
CA PHE A 174 16.32 -6.77 12.31
C PHE A 174 17.58 -7.50 12.77
N THR A 175 17.94 -8.61 12.11
CA THR A 175 19.14 -9.39 12.46
C THR A 175 20.41 -8.55 12.29
N THR A 176 20.48 -7.75 11.22
CA THR A 176 21.62 -6.88 10.94
C THR A 176 21.77 -5.81 12.02
N LEU A 177 20.67 -5.13 12.37
CA LEU A 177 20.63 -4.13 13.44
C LEU A 177 20.99 -4.74 14.80
N ARG A 178 20.44 -5.92 15.12
CA ARG A 178 20.77 -6.63 16.36
C ARG A 178 22.26 -6.96 16.48
N VAL A 179 22.87 -7.47 15.40
CA VAL A 179 24.31 -7.78 15.39
C VAL A 179 25.14 -6.51 15.58
N LEU A 180 24.77 -5.41 14.94
CA LEU A 180 25.44 -4.12 15.10
C LEU A 180 25.38 -3.62 16.55
N LEU A 181 24.20 -3.63 17.16
CA LEU A 181 24.00 -3.20 18.54
C LEU A 181 24.71 -4.13 19.55
N THR A 182 24.79 -5.43 19.25
CA THR A 182 25.49 -6.40 20.11
C THR A 182 27.00 -6.21 20.13
N LYS A 183 27.58 -5.66 19.05
CA LYS A 183 29.02 -5.36 18.99
C LYS A 183 29.42 -4.18 19.88
N ASP A 184 28.48 -3.28 20.16
CA ASP A 184 28.71 -2.16 21.06
C ASP A 184 28.46 -2.59 22.51
N LYS A 185 29.54 -2.83 23.25
CA LYS A 185 29.49 -3.24 24.65
C LYS A 185 28.93 -2.16 25.59
N SER A 186 28.76 -0.93 25.12
CA SER A 186 28.16 0.16 25.90
C SER A 186 26.63 0.12 25.91
N ILE A 187 26.01 -0.74 25.09
CA ILE A 187 24.56 -0.88 24.97
C ILE A 187 24.09 -2.09 25.77
N THR A 188 23.19 -1.87 26.73
CA THR A 188 22.59 -2.96 27.51
C THR A 188 21.60 -3.79 26.69
N GLU A 189 21.16 -4.94 27.19
CA GLU A 189 20.13 -5.74 26.51
C GLU A 189 18.80 -4.99 26.43
N GLU A 190 18.41 -4.30 27.50
CA GLU A 190 17.20 -3.49 27.54
C GLU A 190 17.25 -2.33 26.53
N GLU A 191 18.38 -1.61 26.46
CA GLU A 191 18.58 -0.55 25.46
C GLU A 191 18.50 -1.07 24.03
N ARG A 192 19.06 -2.26 23.80
CA ARG A 192 18.98 -2.92 22.50
C ARG A 192 17.52 -3.23 22.13
N ASP A 193 16.73 -3.73 23.08
CA ASP A 193 15.32 -4.02 22.86
C ASP A 193 14.51 -2.76 22.56
N ILE A 194 14.81 -1.63 23.21
CA ILE A 194 14.20 -0.31 22.88
C ILE A 194 14.45 0.06 21.41
N VAL A 195 15.70 -0.10 20.94
CA VAL A 195 16.05 0.22 19.54
C VAL A 195 15.38 -0.74 18.56
N LEU A 196 15.42 -2.04 18.84
CA LEU A 196 14.86 -3.08 17.98
C LEU A 196 13.33 -3.01 17.87
N THR A 197 12.64 -2.70 18.96
CA THR A 197 11.20 -2.51 18.97
C THR A 197 10.80 -1.24 18.20
N SER A 198 11.58 -0.15 18.32
CA SER A 198 11.39 1.07 17.53
C SER A 198 11.48 0.79 16.02
N PHE A 199 12.49 0.02 15.59
CA PHE A 199 12.62 -0.43 14.20
C PHE A 199 11.40 -1.24 13.75
N THR A 200 10.98 -2.22 14.55
CA THR A 200 9.88 -3.13 14.22
C THR A 200 8.56 -2.39 14.07
N GLN A 201 8.25 -1.46 14.97
CA GLN A 201 7.03 -0.65 14.93
C GLN A 201 6.97 0.21 13.66
N GLU A 202 8.08 0.84 13.28
CA GLU A 202 8.12 1.66 12.07
C GLU A 202 8.13 0.84 10.78
N PHE A 203 8.73 -0.35 10.78
CA PHE A 203 8.60 -1.31 9.69
C PHE A 203 7.13 -1.70 9.48
N GLU A 204 6.46 -2.18 10.52
CA GLU A 204 5.07 -2.66 10.42
C GLU A 204 4.12 -1.56 9.97
N ARG A 205 4.32 -0.34 10.46
CA ARG A 205 3.53 0.81 10.02
C ARG A 205 3.69 1.07 8.52
N ARG A 206 4.92 1.05 8.01
CA ARG A 206 5.19 1.28 6.57
C ARG A 206 4.70 0.11 5.70
N ALA A 207 4.93 -1.13 6.14
CA ALA A 207 4.42 -2.33 5.48
C ALA A 207 2.88 -2.31 5.44
N ALA A 208 2.21 -1.92 6.51
CA ALA A 208 0.75 -1.79 6.55
C ALA A 208 0.22 -0.75 5.55
N GLN A 209 0.90 0.38 5.37
CA GLN A 209 0.51 1.36 4.34
C GLN A 209 0.70 0.80 2.92
N LYS A 210 1.77 0.05 2.69
CA LYS A 210 2.00 -0.64 1.40
C LYS A 210 0.92 -1.70 1.15
N ARG A 211 0.57 -2.50 2.17
CA ARG A 211 -0.55 -3.46 2.15
C ARG A 211 -1.87 -2.80 1.74
N LYS A 212 -2.20 -1.64 2.33
CA LYS A 212 -3.41 -0.87 1.97
C LYS A 212 -3.42 -0.45 0.51
N LYS A 213 -2.29 0.02 -0.01
CA LYS A 213 -2.16 0.40 -1.43
C LYS A 213 -2.31 -0.81 -2.36
N ARG A 214 -1.74 -1.98 -2.00
CA ARG A 214 -1.86 -3.21 -2.80
C ARG A 214 -3.27 -3.80 -2.81
N ALA A 215 -3.95 -3.80 -1.67
CA ALA A 215 -5.30 -4.35 -1.55
C ALA A 215 -6.34 -3.67 -2.46
N GLY A 216 -6.06 -2.44 -2.92
CA GLY A 216 -6.91 -1.73 -3.87
C GLY A 216 -6.77 -2.19 -5.34
N GLY A 217 -5.65 -2.80 -5.74
CA GLY A 217 -5.33 -3.02 -7.16
C GLY A 217 -5.22 -4.48 -7.63
N SER A 218 -5.21 -5.49 -6.74
CA SER A 218 -4.95 -6.88 -7.18
C SER A 218 -6.02 -7.45 -8.12
N LEU A 219 -7.30 -7.13 -7.88
CA LEU A 219 -8.41 -7.63 -8.69
C LEU A 219 -8.55 -6.88 -10.02
N GLU A 220 -8.17 -5.60 -10.03
CA GLU A 220 -8.03 -4.80 -11.26
C GLU A 220 -6.87 -5.34 -12.10
N ASP A 221 -5.69 -5.54 -11.51
CA ASP A 221 -4.48 -6.05 -12.16
C ASP A 221 -4.73 -7.42 -12.83
N VAL A 222 -5.41 -8.35 -12.15
CA VAL A 222 -5.71 -9.67 -12.72
C VAL A 222 -6.76 -9.58 -13.83
N THR A 223 -7.74 -8.69 -13.71
CA THR A 223 -8.75 -8.47 -14.75
C THR A 223 -8.11 -7.86 -16.00
N ASP A 224 -7.22 -6.88 -15.82
CA ASP A 224 -6.39 -6.30 -16.88
C ASP A 224 -5.56 -7.37 -17.62
N PHE A 225 -4.90 -8.24 -16.86
CA PHE A 225 -4.16 -9.36 -17.41
C PHE A 225 -5.05 -10.30 -18.22
N ILE A 226 -6.21 -10.69 -17.67
CA ILE A 226 -7.18 -11.57 -18.35
C ILE A 226 -7.67 -10.96 -19.66
N LEU A 227 -8.05 -9.68 -19.66
CA LEU A 227 -8.49 -8.99 -20.88
C LEU A 227 -7.39 -8.96 -21.94
N GLY A 228 -6.15 -8.66 -21.51
CA GLY A 228 -4.97 -8.69 -22.37
C GLY A 228 -4.69 -10.07 -22.97
N TYR A 229 -4.76 -11.12 -22.15
CA TYR A 229 -4.56 -12.52 -22.57
C TYR A 229 -5.55 -12.91 -23.68
N TYR A 230 -6.83 -12.56 -23.51
CA TYR A 230 -7.88 -12.83 -24.50
C TYR A 230 -7.95 -11.80 -25.64
N LYS A 231 -6.99 -10.87 -25.73
CA LYS A 231 -6.90 -9.84 -26.77
C LYS A 231 -8.13 -8.92 -26.85
N ILE A 232 -8.78 -8.68 -25.71
CA ILE A 232 -9.91 -7.75 -25.62
C ILE A 232 -9.37 -6.33 -25.49
N LYS A 233 -9.73 -5.46 -26.45
CA LYS A 233 -9.31 -4.06 -26.44
C LYS A 233 -10.11 -3.26 -25.43
N ARG A 234 -9.40 -2.54 -24.57
CA ARG A 234 -9.98 -1.56 -23.65
C ARG A 234 -10.37 -0.29 -24.39
N ALA A 235 -11.41 0.37 -23.91
CA ALA A 235 -11.87 1.67 -24.34
C ALA A 235 -11.53 2.72 -23.28
N GLU A 236 -11.58 3.98 -23.69
CA GLU A 236 -11.49 5.09 -22.75
C GLU A 236 -12.77 5.20 -21.92
N ALA A 237 -12.62 5.63 -20.67
CA ALA A 237 -13.76 5.92 -19.81
C ALA A 237 -14.59 7.08 -20.41
N PRO A 238 -15.94 7.04 -20.30
CA PRO A 238 -16.76 8.15 -20.74
C PRO A 238 -16.44 9.42 -19.94
N SER A 239 -16.16 10.53 -20.65
CA SER A 239 -15.86 11.83 -20.03
C SER A 239 -16.99 12.25 -19.08
N HIS A 240 -16.62 12.64 -17.85
CA HIS A 240 -17.56 13.06 -16.81
C HIS A 240 -18.59 12.01 -16.39
N PHE A 241 -18.28 10.73 -16.54
CA PHE A 241 -19.05 9.65 -15.92
C PHE A 241 -18.91 9.74 -14.39
N GLN A 242 -19.75 10.57 -13.76
CA GLN A 242 -19.87 10.73 -12.31
C GLN A 242 -20.93 9.77 -11.76
N ALA A 243 -20.83 8.50 -12.11
CA ALA A 243 -21.59 7.49 -11.37
C ALA A 243 -20.92 7.29 -10.01
N ASP A 244 -21.72 7.09 -8.97
CA ASP A 244 -21.28 6.69 -7.62
C ASP A 244 -20.72 5.23 -7.58
N LEU A 245 -20.29 4.74 -8.74
CA LEU A 245 -19.75 3.42 -8.98
C LEU A 245 -18.38 3.51 -9.63
N GLU A 246 -17.40 2.93 -8.96
CA GLU A 246 -16.06 2.74 -9.49
C GLU A 246 -16.06 1.64 -10.56
N VAL A 247 -15.73 2.03 -11.79
CA VAL A 247 -15.57 1.16 -12.96
C VAL A 247 -14.10 1.17 -13.34
N ASP A 248 -13.44 0.02 -13.21
CA ASP A 248 -11.99 -0.11 -13.36
C ASP A 248 -11.59 -0.27 -14.83
N ASN A 249 -12.47 -0.88 -15.64
CA ASN A 249 -12.21 -1.16 -17.05
C ASN A 249 -13.41 -0.85 -17.93
N TRP A 250 -13.14 -0.40 -19.17
CA TRP A 250 -14.17 -0.11 -20.17
C TRP A 250 -13.92 -0.88 -21.45
N ILE A 251 -14.97 -1.40 -22.05
CA ILE A 251 -14.93 -2.14 -23.31
C ILE A 251 -15.98 -1.56 -24.25
N LYS A 252 -15.60 -1.26 -25.50
CA LYS A 252 -16.54 -0.78 -26.51
C LYS A 252 -17.15 -1.96 -27.28
N THR A 253 -18.48 -2.02 -27.30
CA THR A 253 -19.25 -3.03 -28.02
C THR A 253 -19.41 -2.66 -29.49
N LYS A 254 -19.86 -3.60 -30.32
CA LYS A 254 -20.02 -3.40 -31.77
C LYS A 254 -21.02 -2.30 -32.15
N ASP A 255 -22.06 -2.13 -31.33
CA ASP A 255 -23.10 -1.09 -31.48
C ASP A 255 -22.63 0.27 -30.96
N GLY A 256 -21.37 0.38 -30.53
CA GLY A 256 -20.74 1.61 -30.07
C GLY A 256 -21.07 1.99 -28.63
N TRP A 257 -21.79 1.13 -27.90
CA TRP A 257 -22.01 1.27 -26.46
C TRP A 257 -20.79 0.78 -25.67
N LEU A 258 -20.84 0.97 -24.35
CA LEU A 258 -19.77 0.63 -23.42
C LEU A 258 -20.23 -0.41 -22.41
N ILE A 259 -19.36 -1.37 -22.12
CA ILE A 259 -19.46 -2.26 -20.96
C ILE A 259 -18.42 -1.79 -19.96
N GLY A 260 -18.88 -1.45 -18.75
CA GLY A 260 -17.98 -1.19 -17.62
C GLY A 260 -17.71 -2.48 -16.87
N ILE A 261 -16.48 -2.72 -16.46
CA ILE A 261 -16.12 -3.80 -15.55
C ILE A 261 -15.71 -3.18 -14.21
N SER A 262 -16.37 -3.63 -13.15
CA SER A 262 -16.12 -3.22 -11.77
C SER A 262 -15.64 -4.42 -10.97
N CYS A 263 -14.47 -4.30 -10.37
CA CYS A 263 -13.76 -5.33 -9.64
C CYS A 263 -13.94 -5.06 -8.14
N LYS A 264 -14.62 -5.95 -7.43
CA LYS A 264 -14.86 -5.80 -5.99
C LYS A 264 -14.60 -7.09 -5.25
N ARG A 265 -13.79 -7.07 -4.19
CA ARG A 265 -13.69 -8.22 -3.28
C ARG A 265 -15.01 -8.51 -2.58
N THR A 266 -15.65 -7.46 -2.04
CA THR A 266 -16.97 -7.48 -1.39
C THR A 266 -17.73 -6.21 -1.73
N ILE A 267 -19.05 -6.24 -1.84
CA ILE A 267 -19.87 -5.05 -2.20
C ILE A 267 -20.33 -4.25 -0.96
N ARG A 268 -20.53 -4.93 0.16
CA ARG A 268 -20.95 -4.44 1.49
C ARG A 268 -22.14 -3.49 1.45
N GLU A 269 -22.05 -2.31 2.06
CA GLU A 269 -23.05 -1.23 2.03
C GLU A 269 -22.88 -0.26 0.85
N ARG A 270 -21.77 -0.36 0.11
CA ARG A 270 -21.39 0.61 -0.93
C ARG A 270 -22.31 0.59 -2.15
N TRP A 271 -23.07 -0.48 -2.35
CA TRP A 271 -24.10 -0.56 -3.39
C TRP A 271 -25.20 0.50 -3.24
N LYS A 272 -25.43 1.02 -2.03
CA LYS A 272 -26.45 2.06 -1.80
C LYS A 272 -26.13 3.37 -2.49
N ASN A 273 -24.85 3.63 -2.76
CA ASN A 273 -24.42 4.80 -3.52
C ASN A 273 -24.46 4.49 -5.03
N VAL A 274 -24.17 3.24 -5.42
CA VAL A 274 -24.04 2.75 -6.80
C VAL A 274 -25.34 2.74 -7.61
N SER A 275 -26.49 3.03 -7.02
CA SER A 275 -27.79 3.04 -7.71
C SER A 275 -27.91 4.24 -8.67
N SER A 276 -27.11 4.24 -9.73
CA SER A 276 -27.23 5.17 -10.84
C SER A 276 -28.49 4.80 -11.62
N SER A 277 -29.36 5.77 -11.86
CA SER A 277 -30.56 5.52 -12.68
C SER A 277 -30.15 5.07 -14.09
N THR A 278 -30.95 4.21 -14.70
CA THR A 278 -30.76 3.72 -16.09
C THR A 278 -30.61 4.88 -17.10
N GLU A 279 -31.09 6.07 -16.75
CA GLU A 279 -30.94 7.30 -17.51
C GLU A 279 -29.47 7.75 -17.63
N VAL A 280 -28.68 7.62 -16.55
CA VAL A 280 -27.24 7.91 -16.57
C VAL A 280 -26.54 6.97 -17.54
N TYR A 281 -26.87 5.68 -17.50
CA TYR A 281 -26.29 4.70 -18.41
C TYR A 281 -26.64 5.00 -19.86
N ASN A 282 -27.90 5.35 -20.15
CA ASN A 282 -28.30 5.75 -21.50
C ASN A 282 -27.55 7.02 -21.98
N ARG A 283 -27.41 8.03 -21.13
CA ARG A 283 -26.69 9.28 -21.45
C ARG A 283 -25.24 9.03 -21.86
N PHE A 284 -24.56 8.11 -21.17
CA PHE A 284 -23.17 7.77 -21.44
C PHE A 284 -22.98 6.53 -22.32
N LYS A 285 -24.07 6.03 -22.93
CA LYS A 285 -24.10 4.82 -23.77
C LYS A 285 -23.51 3.59 -23.07
N VAL A 286 -23.76 3.45 -21.78
CA VAL A 286 -23.38 2.28 -20.98
C VAL A 286 -24.45 1.20 -21.15
N LYS A 287 -24.05 0.05 -21.68
CA LYS A 287 -24.93 -1.09 -21.95
C LYS A 287 -25.14 -1.92 -20.70
N TYR A 288 -24.03 -2.26 -20.04
CA TYR A 288 -24.01 -3.04 -18.79
C TYR A 288 -22.84 -2.60 -17.91
N ILE A 289 -22.98 -2.84 -16.60
CA ILE A 289 -21.83 -2.93 -15.70
C ILE A 289 -21.67 -4.37 -15.24
N PHE A 290 -20.49 -4.93 -15.47
CA PHE A 290 -20.12 -6.29 -15.07
C PHE A 290 -19.31 -6.21 -13.77
N HIS A 291 -19.85 -6.76 -12.70
CA HIS A 291 -19.16 -6.87 -11.42
C HIS A 291 -18.43 -8.20 -11.33
N VAL A 292 -17.11 -8.18 -11.21
CA VAL A 292 -16.32 -9.36 -10.85
C VAL A 292 -16.16 -9.35 -9.34
N VAL A 293 -16.76 -10.35 -8.66
CA VAL A 293 -16.78 -10.44 -7.19
C VAL A 293 -16.14 -11.74 -6.73
N THR A 294 -15.22 -11.66 -5.77
CA THR A 294 -14.52 -12.84 -5.23
C THR A 294 -15.06 -13.34 -3.89
N PHE A 295 -15.57 -12.44 -3.03
CA PHE A 295 -16.26 -12.78 -1.79
C PHE A 295 -17.68 -12.24 -1.81
N ASP A 296 -18.63 -13.14 -1.97
CA ASP A 296 -20.02 -12.85 -2.33
C ASP A 296 -21.03 -13.18 -1.23
N GLU A 297 -20.57 -13.62 -0.07
CA GLU A 297 -21.42 -13.94 1.09
C GLU A 297 -22.28 -12.75 1.55
N ASP A 298 -21.85 -11.52 1.24
CA ASP A 298 -22.57 -10.28 1.57
C ASP A 298 -23.59 -9.84 0.50
N LEU A 299 -23.76 -10.59 -0.59
CA LEU A 299 -24.78 -10.37 -1.60
C LEU A 299 -26.11 -10.97 -1.15
N SER A 300 -27.08 -10.11 -0.86
CA SER A 300 -28.47 -10.50 -0.63
C SER A 300 -29.28 -10.44 -1.93
N ASP A 301 -30.38 -11.18 -1.95
CA ASP A 301 -31.29 -11.24 -3.10
C ASP A 301 -31.85 -9.85 -3.45
N ASP A 302 -32.12 -9.00 -2.46
CA ASP A 302 -32.54 -7.60 -2.66
C ASP A 302 -31.48 -6.76 -3.39
N LYS A 303 -30.20 -6.91 -3.01
CA LYS A 303 -29.09 -6.18 -3.66
C LYS A 303 -28.97 -6.60 -5.12
N LEU A 304 -28.98 -7.91 -5.36
CA LEU A 304 -28.84 -8.48 -6.68
C LEU A 304 -30.00 -8.10 -7.60
N THR A 305 -31.22 -8.07 -7.07
CA THR A 305 -32.41 -7.68 -7.83
C THR A 305 -32.36 -6.20 -8.20
N LEU A 306 -32.16 -5.31 -7.22
CA LEU A 306 -32.14 -3.87 -7.46
C LEU A 306 -31.08 -3.44 -8.47
N LEU A 307 -29.85 -3.95 -8.32
CA LEU A 307 -28.75 -3.63 -9.23
C LEU A 307 -28.92 -4.33 -10.58
N GLY A 308 -29.47 -5.55 -10.58
CA GLY A 308 -29.81 -6.30 -11.79
C GLY A 308 -30.78 -5.54 -12.71
N GLU A 309 -31.83 -4.96 -12.13
CA GLU A 309 -32.79 -4.10 -12.85
C GLU A 309 -32.13 -2.89 -13.51
N GLN A 310 -30.98 -2.44 -12.98
CA GLN A 310 -30.20 -1.33 -13.50
C GLN A 310 -29.14 -1.76 -14.53
N ARG A 311 -29.26 -2.95 -15.13
CA ARG A 311 -28.30 -3.51 -16.11
C ARG A 311 -26.94 -3.85 -15.51
N GLN A 312 -26.88 -4.18 -14.22
CA GLN A 312 -25.66 -4.71 -13.60
C GLN A 312 -25.69 -6.24 -13.58
N ILE A 313 -24.55 -6.86 -13.90
CA ILE A 313 -24.39 -8.32 -13.94
C ILE A 313 -23.25 -8.73 -13.02
N PHE A 314 -23.48 -9.68 -12.14
CA PHE A 314 -22.53 -10.19 -11.16
C PHE A 314 -21.92 -11.49 -11.66
N TYR A 315 -20.60 -11.50 -11.78
CA TYR A 315 -19.77 -12.66 -12.06
C TYR A 315 -19.15 -13.14 -10.75
N LEU A 316 -19.58 -14.31 -10.30
CA LEU A 316 -19.18 -14.90 -9.01
C LEU A 316 -18.30 -16.14 -9.23
N PRO A 317 -17.52 -16.58 -8.22
CA PRO A 317 -16.71 -17.79 -8.34
C PRO A 317 -17.58 -18.99 -8.73
N ASP A 318 -17.09 -19.83 -9.63
CA ASP A 318 -17.86 -20.92 -10.22
C ASP A 318 -18.38 -21.94 -9.18
N ASN A 319 -17.70 -22.06 -8.03
CA ASN A 319 -18.09 -22.90 -6.90
C ASN A 319 -18.92 -22.17 -5.84
N SER A 320 -19.32 -20.93 -6.08
CA SER A 320 -20.05 -20.11 -5.12
C SER A 320 -21.40 -20.71 -4.73
N ARG A 321 -21.69 -20.69 -3.43
CA ARG A 321 -23.02 -21.01 -2.90
C ARG A 321 -24.07 -20.01 -3.37
N ARG A 322 -23.73 -18.72 -3.46
CA ARG A 322 -24.64 -17.66 -3.93
C ARG A 322 -24.94 -17.78 -5.41
N LEU A 323 -23.95 -18.12 -6.22
CA LEU A 323 -24.18 -18.46 -7.64
C LEU A 323 -25.16 -19.62 -7.77
N LYS A 324 -24.95 -20.70 -7.00
CA LYS A 324 -25.84 -21.87 -7.02
C LYS A 324 -27.27 -21.50 -6.66
N HIS A 325 -27.46 -20.71 -5.59
CA HIS A 325 -28.78 -20.18 -5.20
C HIS A 325 -29.40 -19.33 -6.31
N ALA A 326 -28.68 -18.33 -6.81
CA ALA A 326 -29.18 -17.41 -7.83
C ALA A 326 -29.55 -18.11 -9.14
N SER A 327 -28.78 -19.14 -9.54
CA SER A 327 -29.05 -19.92 -10.76
C SER A 327 -30.38 -20.67 -10.72
N GLN A 328 -30.86 -21.04 -9.52
CA GLN A 328 -32.13 -21.72 -9.31
C GLN A 328 -33.30 -20.75 -9.12
N HIS A 329 -33.01 -19.47 -8.85
CA HIS A 329 -34.00 -18.44 -8.64
C HIS A 329 -34.50 -17.85 -9.97
N VAL A 330 -35.82 -17.66 -10.10
CA VAL A 330 -36.48 -17.26 -11.37
C VAL A 330 -35.95 -15.92 -11.91
N GLY A 331 -35.79 -14.92 -11.04
CA GLY A 331 -35.25 -13.60 -11.39
C GLY A 331 -33.71 -13.51 -11.40
N LEU A 332 -33.06 -13.88 -10.29
CA LEU A 332 -31.63 -13.66 -10.08
C LEU A 332 -30.71 -14.34 -11.11
N LYS A 333 -31.13 -15.47 -11.70
CA LYS A 333 -30.37 -16.17 -12.75
C LYS A 333 -30.03 -15.29 -13.96
N ASN A 334 -30.77 -14.19 -14.18
CA ASN A 334 -30.51 -13.26 -15.28
C ASN A 334 -29.37 -12.28 -14.98
N TYR A 335 -29.11 -12.03 -13.68
CA TYR A 335 -28.18 -11.02 -13.19
C TYR A 335 -26.91 -11.62 -12.58
N VAL A 336 -26.90 -12.92 -12.29
CA VAL A 336 -25.77 -13.61 -11.64
C VAL A 336 -25.27 -14.74 -12.54
N ARG A 337 -23.96 -14.76 -12.81
CA ARG A 337 -23.30 -15.70 -13.72
C ARG A 337 -21.98 -16.20 -13.13
N PRO A 338 -21.49 -17.38 -13.55
CA PRO A 338 -20.14 -17.82 -13.17
C PRO A 338 -19.07 -16.93 -13.82
N ILE A 339 -17.96 -16.69 -13.13
CA ILE A 339 -16.79 -15.96 -13.63
C ILE A 339 -16.27 -16.57 -14.93
N SER A 340 -16.30 -17.89 -15.09
CA SER A 340 -15.90 -18.54 -16.34
C SER A 340 -16.71 -18.10 -17.57
N GLN A 341 -17.90 -17.52 -17.39
CA GLN A 341 -18.72 -17.01 -18.48
C GLN A 341 -18.34 -15.60 -18.93
N LEU A 342 -17.56 -14.84 -18.13
CA LEU A 342 -17.26 -13.43 -18.35
C LEU A 342 -16.73 -13.15 -19.77
N ILE A 343 -15.72 -13.89 -20.21
CA ILE A 343 -15.08 -13.68 -21.51
C ILE A 343 -16.02 -14.02 -22.66
N ASN A 344 -16.83 -15.07 -22.50
CA ASN A 344 -17.80 -15.46 -23.51
C ASN A 344 -18.89 -14.41 -23.67
N ASP A 345 -19.36 -13.83 -22.58
CA ASP A 345 -20.37 -12.78 -22.64
C ASP A 345 -19.80 -11.47 -23.21
N ILE A 346 -18.56 -11.09 -22.87
CA ILE A 346 -17.88 -9.96 -23.53
C ILE A 346 -17.76 -10.21 -25.04
N ARG A 347 -17.33 -11.40 -25.47
CA ARG A 347 -17.17 -11.73 -26.90
C ARG A 347 -18.49 -11.66 -27.66
N LYS A 348 -19.63 -12.03 -27.05
CA LYS A 348 -20.96 -11.90 -27.69
C LYS A 348 -21.31 -10.45 -28.00
N GLU A 349 -20.82 -9.50 -27.22
CA GLU A 349 -21.07 -8.07 -27.39
C GLU A 349 -20.08 -7.39 -28.36
N LEU A 350 -18.94 -8.04 -28.61
CA LEU A 350 -17.92 -7.61 -29.58
C LEU A 350 -18.15 -8.14 -31.00
N LYS A 351 -18.80 -9.31 -31.14
CA LYS A 351 -19.26 -9.89 -32.42
C LYS A 351 -20.61 -9.31 -32.81
#